data_AF-B7MDI6-F1
#
_entry.id   AF-B7MDI6-F1
#
_cell.length_a   1.000
_cell.length_b   1.000
_cell.length_c   1.000
_cell.angle_alpha   90.00
_cell.angle_beta   90.00
_cell.angle_gamma   90.00
#
_symmetry.space_group_name_H-M   'P 1'
#
loop_
_entity.id
_entity.type
_entity.pdbx_description
1 polymer ?
#
loop_
_entity_poly.entity_id
_entity_poly.type
_entity_poly.pdbx_seq_one_letter_code
_entity_poly.pdbx_strand_id
1 'polypeptide(L)'
;MANIYFLFGTLFIFSPVFFIIQFCVFFLVFIQGKCKVSSQGLIFILVSFTSLIFHVFFGVVDKIFIFTLVCCFYALTVPSIYSYCVKRIKSCDWLKVIDFCIKFHIFTFLLQYLAFKIINVDIDYGKFLLGPPHRSSYDGFDYRATGVFAEPSIFSIHMVTLLVMRYIVANNNSLLSYIALMCMVLSGSTFSVICVMLFFILTCRLTLKWIATGLISLVLVSPIIYQNIMWRMSYISSGSDGSTSYKLELMKSFFDSPLVFNIGHGMVGYYDNAPDYFQSLFDMTLFGSNFIVFGFWLGSILSVSWLVLFLKYSRFSLRLMLLCLLPCLKLTFLFPMFWLYLVFLAGYAGIKNEKYTTRYSKI
;
A
#
# COMPACT_ATOMS: atom_id res chain seq x y z
N MET A 1 -7.75 20.48 5.24
CA MET A 1 -8.84 19.49 5.15
C MET A 1 -8.55 18.40 4.12
N ALA A 2 -8.54 18.68 2.80
CA ALA A 2 -8.28 17.64 1.78
C ALA A 2 -6.94 16.89 1.98
N ASN A 3 -5.85 17.62 2.29
CA ASN A 3 -4.55 17.01 2.62
C ASN A 3 -4.61 16.04 3.81
N ILE A 4 -5.38 16.39 4.84
CA ILE A 4 -5.50 15.58 6.06
C ILE A 4 -6.29 14.31 5.76
N TYR A 5 -7.43 14.43 5.06
CA TYR A 5 -8.24 13.27 4.68
C TYR A 5 -7.49 12.32 3.76
N PHE A 6 -6.73 12.87 2.81
CA PHE A 6 -5.91 12.05 1.93
C PHE A 6 -4.76 11.37 2.69
N LEU A 7 -4.10 12.08 3.61
CA LEU A 7 -3.08 11.50 4.49
C LEU A 7 -3.64 10.33 5.32
N PHE A 8 -4.85 10.46 5.88
CA PHE A 8 -5.48 9.33 6.57
C PHE A 8 -5.73 8.13 5.64
N GLY A 9 -5.83 8.30 4.33
CA GLY A 9 -5.90 7.18 3.37
C GLY A 9 -4.55 6.55 3.02
N THR A 10 -3.45 7.26 3.26
CA THR A 10 -2.08 6.76 3.06
C THR A 10 -1.50 6.15 4.34
N LEU A 11 -2.15 6.36 5.48
CA LEU A 11 -1.75 5.77 6.76
C LEU A 11 -2.38 4.39 6.93
N PHE A 12 -1.53 3.41 7.23
CA PHE A 12 -1.94 2.07 7.61
C PHE A 12 -1.12 1.62 8.81
N ILE A 13 -1.63 1.98 9.99
CA ILE A 13 -1.05 1.62 11.28
C ILE A 13 -1.97 0.55 11.86
N PHE A 14 -1.42 -0.61 12.23
CA PHE A 14 -2.17 -1.73 12.82
C PHE A 14 -2.61 -1.43 14.26
N SER A 15 -3.12 -0.24 14.53
CA SER A 15 -3.61 0.18 15.85
C SER A 15 -5.13 0.25 15.82
N PRO A 16 -5.83 -0.39 16.78
CA PRO A 16 -7.28 -0.26 16.88
C PRO A 16 -7.72 1.19 17.11
N VAL A 17 -6.98 1.95 17.91
CA VAL A 17 -7.24 3.39 18.13
C VAL A 17 -7.07 4.17 16.84
N PHE A 18 -6.01 3.90 16.08
CA PHE A 18 -5.78 4.55 14.80
C PHE A 18 -6.88 4.21 13.79
N PHE A 19 -7.33 2.94 13.74
CA PHE A 19 -8.46 2.53 12.90
C PHE A 19 -9.75 3.26 13.29
N ILE A 20 -10.03 3.45 14.58
CA ILE A 20 -11.19 4.24 15.03
C ILE A 20 -11.07 5.69 14.56
N ILE A 21 -9.90 6.32 14.73
CA ILE A 21 -9.68 7.71 14.29
C ILE A 21 -9.86 7.82 12.78
N GLN A 22 -9.23 6.93 12.02
CA GLN A 22 -9.31 6.86 10.56
C GLN A 22 -10.76 6.64 10.10
N PHE A 23 -11.51 5.76 10.79
CA PHE A 23 -12.93 5.53 10.56
C PHE A 23 -13.75 6.80 10.81
N CYS A 24 -13.59 7.44 11.96
CA CYS A 24 -14.31 8.67 12.32
C CYS A 24 -14.04 9.79 11.31
N VAL A 25 -12.77 9.99 10.92
CA VAL A 25 -12.38 10.98 9.92
C VAL A 25 -13.07 10.71 8.59
N PHE A 26 -13.06 9.46 8.12
CA PHE A 26 -13.70 9.07 6.86
C PHE A 26 -15.22 9.12 6.90
N PHE A 27 -15.83 8.76 8.03
CA PHE A 27 -17.27 8.88 8.24
C PHE A 27 -17.73 10.35 8.30
N LEU A 28 -16.95 11.24 8.92
CA LEU A 28 -17.25 12.68 8.91
C LEU A 28 -17.19 13.25 7.50
N VAL A 29 -16.18 12.89 6.70
CA VAL A 29 -16.10 13.28 5.28
C VAL A 29 -17.29 12.74 4.51
N PHE A 30 -17.68 11.51 4.78
CA PHE A 30 -18.83 10.86 4.17
C PHE A 30 -20.13 11.66 4.38
N ILE A 31 -20.43 12.03 5.62
CA ILE A 31 -21.59 12.85 5.98
C ILE A 31 -21.51 14.23 5.35
N GLN A 32 -20.38 14.93 5.52
CA GLN A 32 -20.19 16.29 5.00
C GLN A 32 -20.28 16.36 3.47
N GLY A 33 -19.88 15.29 2.78
CA GLY A 33 -19.89 15.21 1.34
C GLY A 33 -21.26 15.03 0.70
N LYS A 34 -22.33 14.85 1.50
CA LYS A 34 -23.68 14.47 1.02
C LYS A 34 -23.62 13.32 0.00
N CYS A 35 -22.68 12.39 0.20
CA CYS A 35 -22.48 11.29 -0.72
C CYS A 35 -23.68 10.35 -0.62
N LYS A 36 -24.36 10.09 -1.74
CA LYS A 36 -25.45 9.11 -1.79
C LYS A 36 -24.85 7.71 -1.72
N VAL A 37 -24.84 7.10 -0.55
CA VAL A 37 -24.64 5.65 -0.40
C VAL A 37 -26.00 4.98 -0.29
N SER A 38 -26.13 3.80 -0.88
CA SER A 38 -27.33 3.00 -0.74
C SER A 38 -27.60 2.71 0.74
N SER A 39 -28.86 2.52 1.10
CA SER A 39 -29.25 2.17 2.48
C SER A 39 -28.48 0.95 2.99
N GLN A 40 -28.17 0.01 2.10
CA GLN A 40 -27.35 -1.18 2.37
C GLN A 40 -25.90 -0.84 2.73
N GLY A 41 -25.27 0.11 2.02
CA GLY A 41 -23.90 0.53 2.34
C GLY A 41 -23.82 1.29 3.68
N LEU A 42 -24.85 2.03 4.05
CA LEU A 42 -24.95 2.68 5.37
C LEU A 42 -25.09 1.65 6.50
N ILE A 43 -25.96 0.65 6.32
CA ILE A 43 -26.10 -0.48 7.25
C ILE A 43 -24.74 -1.18 7.41
N PHE A 44 -24.03 -1.41 6.31
CA PHE A 44 -22.73 -2.06 6.33
C PHE A 44 -21.69 -1.22 7.11
N ILE A 45 -21.62 0.09 6.86
CA ILE A 45 -20.73 1.01 7.61
C ILE A 45 -21.06 0.99 9.11
N LEU A 46 -22.35 1.04 9.46
CA LEU A 46 -22.79 0.99 10.86
C LEU A 46 -22.35 -0.31 11.52
N VAL A 47 -22.64 -1.46 10.88
CA VAL A 47 -22.25 -2.79 11.37
C VAL A 47 -20.75 -2.87 11.57
N SER A 48 -19.95 -2.46 10.57
CA SER A 48 -18.48 -2.39 10.68
C SER A 48 -18.01 -1.56 11.88
N PHE A 49 -18.63 -0.39 12.11
CA PHE A 49 -18.27 0.47 13.23
C PHE A 49 -18.60 -0.15 14.59
N THR A 50 -19.84 -0.63 14.76
CA THR A 50 -20.26 -1.28 15.99
C THR A 50 -19.39 -2.48 16.31
N SER A 51 -19.12 -3.35 15.32
CA SER A 51 -18.27 -4.52 15.54
C SER A 51 -16.83 -4.16 15.89
N LEU A 52 -16.27 -3.08 15.34
CA LEU A 52 -14.95 -2.57 15.74
C LEU A 52 -14.96 -2.12 17.21
N ILE A 53 -15.97 -1.36 17.65
CA ILE A 53 -16.14 -0.96 19.05
C ILE A 53 -16.27 -2.20 19.94
N PHE A 54 -17.10 -3.17 19.56
CA PHE A 54 -17.29 -4.39 20.34
C PHE A 54 -16.01 -5.19 20.49
N HIS A 55 -15.15 -5.24 19.47
CA HIS A 55 -13.83 -5.82 19.62
C HIS A 55 -12.96 -5.05 20.61
N VAL A 56 -12.79 -3.74 20.40
CA VAL A 56 -11.82 -2.94 21.14
C VAL A 56 -12.14 -2.90 22.63
N PHE A 57 -13.42 -2.81 22.98
CA PHE A 57 -13.83 -2.66 24.37
C PHE A 57 -14.15 -3.97 25.08
N PHE A 58 -14.57 -5.01 24.35
CA PHE A 58 -15.05 -6.25 24.96
C PHE A 58 -14.30 -7.50 24.50
N GLY A 59 -13.44 -7.41 23.49
CA GLY A 59 -12.70 -8.55 22.94
C GLY A 59 -13.59 -9.61 22.27
N VAL A 60 -14.87 -9.32 22.04
CA VAL A 60 -15.90 -10.31 21.66
C VAL A 60 -15.81 -10.72 20.19
N VAL A 61 -15.15 -9.93 19.36
CA VAL A 61 -15.18 -10.08 17.90
C VAL A 61 -13.86 -10.63 17.38
N ASP A 62 -13.92 -11.64 16.51
CA ASP A 62 -12.74 -12.27 15.91
C ASP A 62 -11.91 -11.28 15.05
N LYS A 63 -10.59 -11.35 15.14
CA LYS A 63 -9.63 -10.54 14.36
C LYS A 63 -9.86 -10.65 12.84
N ILE A 64 -10.29 -11.83 12.37
CA ILE A 64 -10.62 -12.10 10.96
C ILE A 64 -11.82 -11.28 10.51
N PHE A 65 -12.84 -11.19 11.37
CA PHE A 65 -14.04 -10.41 11.12
C PHE A 65 -13.70 -8.91 11.08
N ILE A 66 -12.85 -8.43 11.97
CA ILE A 66 -12.40 -7.01 11.98
C ILE A 66 -11.69 -6.66 10.68
N PHE A 67 -10.75 -7.49 10.24
CA PHE A 67 -10.00 -7.21 9.03
C PHE A 67 -10.90 -7.16 7.79
N THR A 68 -11.88 -8.07 7.74
CA THR A 68 -12.93 -8.09 6.70
C THR A 68 -13.76 -6.81 6.74
N LEU A 69 -14.22 -6.40 7.92
CA LEU A 69 -15.00 -5.19 8.12
C LEU A 69 -14.23 -3.91 7.75
N VAL A 70 -12.94 -3.86 8.06
CA VAL A 70 -12.03 -2.75 7.72
C VAL A 70 -11.85 -2.66 6.19
N CYS A 71 -11.64 -3.79 5.52
CA CYS A 71 -11.54 -3.83 4.05
C CYS A 71 -12.84 -3.39 3.38
N CYS A 72 -13.99 -3.89 3.84
CA CYS A 72 -15.28 -3.49 3.33
C CYS A 72 -15.60 -2.01 3.62
N PHE A 73 -15.23 -1.52 4.80
CA PHE A 73 -15.36 -0.10 5.12
C PHE A 73 -14.56 0.76 4.13
N TYR A 74 -13.30 0.42 3.84
CA TYR A 74 -12.52 1.16 2.85
C TYR A 74 -13.08 1.04 1.44
N ALA A 75 -13.53 -0.15 1.03
CA ALA A 75 -14.18 -0.34 -0.26
C ALA A 75 -15.43 0.55 -0.44
N LEU A 76 -16.17 0.82 0.62
CA LEU A 76 -17.39 1.65 0.59
C LEU A 76 -17.10 3.16 0.76
N THR A 77 -16.17 3.51 1.64
CA THR A 77 -15.94 4.91 2.03
C THR A 77 -14.90 5.61 1.17
N VAL A 78 -13.84 4.94 0.74
CA VAL A 78 -12.75 5.56 -0.04
C VAL A 78 -13.22 6.07 -1.41
N PRO A 79 -14.06 5.33 -2.17
CA PRO A 79 -14.66 5.88 -3.40
C PRO A 79 -15.55 7.11 -3.13
N SER A 80 -16.24 7.16 -1.99
CA SER A 80 -17.07 8.30 -1.59
C SER A 80 -16.22 9.52 -1.20
N ILE A 81 -15.13 9.30 -0.46
CA ILE A 81 -14.12 10.32 -0.15
C ILE A 81 -13.51 10.87 -1.43
N TYR A 82 -13.21 9.99 -2.38
CA TYR A 82 -12.75 10.45 -3.67
C TYR A 82 -13.81 11.19 -4.45
N SER A 83 -15.06 10.75 -4.49
CA SER A 83 -16.14 11.49 -5.17
C SER A 83 -16.29 12.89 -4.57
N TYR A 84 -16.21 13.00 -3.24
CA TYR A 84 -16.21 14.27 -2.52
C TYR A 84 -15.00 15.13 -2.88
N CYS A 85 -13.79 14.56 -2.81
CA CYS A 85 -12.58 15.24 -3.21
C CYS A 85 -12.74 15.68 -4.67
N VAL A 86 -13.11 14.79 -5.61
CA VAL A 86 -13.17 15.02 -7.07
C VAL A 86 -14.15 16.13 -7.42
N LYS A 87 -15.32 16.14 -6.77
CA LYS A 87 -16.31 17.21 -6.94
C LYS A 87 -15.81 18.57 -6.42
N ARG A 88 -14.94 18.59 -5.41
CA ARG A 88 -14.22 19.79 -4.94
C ARG A 88 -12.86 20.00 -5.64
N ILE A 89 -12.46 19.14 -6.58
CA ILE A 89 -11.09 19.02 -7.13
C ILE A 89 -10.88 19.78 -8.43
N LYS A 90 -11.94 20.33 -9.05
CA LYS A 90 -11.71 21.39 -10.05
C LYS A 90 -10.86 22.54 -9.48
N SER A 91 -10.75 22.69 -8.15
CA SER A 91 -9.94 23.69 -7.44
C SER A 91 -8.78 23.15 -6.58
N CYS A 92 -8.56 21.83 -6.48
CA CYS A 92 -7.52 21.27 -5.60
C CYS A 92 -6.31 20.78 -6.40
N ASP A 93 -5.14 21.30 -6.06
CA ASP A 93 -3.87 20.92 -6.68
C ASP A 93 -3.41 19.55 -6.12
N TRP A 94 -3.77 18.47 -6.82
CA TRP A 94 -3.40 17.09 -6.48
C TRP A 94 -1.91 16.93 -6.20
N LEU A 95 -1.07 17.68 -6.92
CA LEU A 95 0.37 17.64 -6.73
C LEU A 95 0.74 18.10 -5.31
N LYS A 96 0.10 19.16 -4.79
CA LYS A 96 0.31 19.63 -3.41
C LYS A 96 -0.14 18.62 -2.37
N VAL A 97 -1.26 17.93 -2.61
CA VAL A 97 -1.79 16.90 -1.70
C VAL A 97 -0.81 15.71 -1.61
N ILE A 98 -0.37 15.22 -2.78
CA ILE A 98 0.57 14.10 -2.87
C ILE A 98 1.93 14.50 -2.28
N ASP A 99 2.45 15.69 -2.63
CA ASP A 99 3.71 16.21 -2.09
C ASP A 99 3.66 16.36 -0.57
N PHE A 100 2.52 16.77 0.00
CA PHE A 100 2.32 16.84 1.45
C PHE A 100 2.45 15.45 2.09
N CYS A 101 1.81 14.42 1.52
CA CYS A 101 1.87 13.07 2.07
C CYS A 101 3.29 12.46 1.96
N ILE A 102 3.97 12.69 0.83
CA ILE A 102 5.37 12.27 0.64
C ILE A 102 6.26 12.94 1.70
N LYS A 103 6.11 14.25 1.92
CA LYS A 103 6.88 14.99 2.94
C LYS A 103 6.63 14.44 4.35
N PHE A 104 5.38 14.14 4.69
CA PHE A 104 5.03 13.54 5.98
C PHE A 104 5.72 12.19 6.19
N HIS A 105 5.67 11.29 5.20
CA HIS A 105 6.29 9.97 5.31
C HIS A 105 7.83 10.05 5.32
N ILE A 106 8.43 10.97 4.55
CA ILE A 106 9.88 11.25 4.63
C ILE A 106 10.26 11.75 6.02
N PHE A 107 9.50 12.71 6.57
CA PHE A 107 9.79 13.30 7.87
C PHE A 107 9.76 12.25 8.98
N THR A 108 8.70 11.46 9.04
CA THR A 108 8.55 10.40 10.06
C THR A 108 9.60 9.31 9.91
N PHE A 109 9.93 8.91 8.68
CA PHE A 109 11.02 7.96 8.41
C PHE A 109 12.38 8.50 8.85
N LEU A 110 12.74 9.73 8.46
CA LEU A 110 14.03 10.32 8.81
C LEU A 110 14.15 10.57 10.30
N LEU A 111 13.08 11.00 10.97
CA LEU A 111 13.07 11.19 12.41
C LEU A 111 13.40 9.87 13.13
N GLN A 112 12.73 8.78 12.75
CA GLN A 112 13.00 7.46 13.28
C GLN A 112 14.42 6.97 12.98
N TYR A 113 14.85 7.06 11.71
CA TYR A 113 16.18 6.61 11.28
C TYR A 113 17.31 7.37 12.00
N LEU A 114 17.20 8.70 12.10
CA LEU A 114 18.21 9.54 12.74
C LEU A 114 18.20 9.40 14.26
N ALA A 115 17.02 9.29 14.89
CA ALA A 115 16.92 9.05 16.33
C ALA A 115 17.66 7.76 16.74
N PHE A 116 17.51 6.70 15.94
CA PHE A 116 18.23 5.47 16.19
C PHE A 116 19.73 5.60 15.88
N LYS A 117 20.10 6.10 14.70
CA LYS A 117 21.52 6.12 14.28
C LYS A 117 22.39 7.13 15.04
N ILE A 118 21.81 8.21 15.58
CA ILE A 118 22.56 9.26 16.31
C ILE A 118 22.42 9.09 17.83
N ILE A 119 21.21 8.77 18.32
CA ILE A 119 20.88 8.81 19.76
C ILE A 119 20.61 7.40 20.30
N ASN A 120 20.59 6.37 19.45
CA ASN A 120 20.24 4.99 19.81
C ASN A 120 18.84 4.86 20.43
N VAL A 121 17.91 5.71 19.98
CA VAL A 121 16.50 5.70 20.41
C VAL A 121 15.62 5.16 19.30
N ASP A 122 14.87 4.09 19.59
CA ASP A 122 13.90 3.51 18.68
C ASP A 122 12.53 4.19 18.81
N ILE A 123 12.11 4.90 17.77
CA ILE A 123 10.78 5.52 17.68
C ILE A 123 9.80 4.51 17.07
N ASP A 124 9.05 3.81 17.92
CA ASP A 124 8.01 2.87 17.52
C ASP A 124 6.62 3.54 17.52
N TYR A 125 6.24 4.13 16.39
CA TYR A 125 4.94 4.76 16.20
C TYR A 125 3.77 3.80 16.41
N GLY A 126 3.96 2.50 16.13
CA GLY A 126 2.96 1.46 16.38
C GLY A 126 2.64 1.37 17.86
N LYS A 127 3.67 1.19 18.69
CA LYS A 127 3.52 1.16 20.16
C LYS A 127 2.92 2.45 20.72
N PHE A 128 3.36 3.62 20.26
CA PHE A 128 2.82 4.91 20.71
C PHE A 128 1.31 5.02 20.47
N LEU A 129 0.80 4.37 19.43
CA LEU A 129 -0.62 4.36 19.09
C LEU A 129 -1.34 3.10 19.57
N LEU A 130 -0.78 2.31 20.50
CA LEU A 130 -1.36 1.04 20.98
C LEU A 130 -1.58 -0.01 19.88
N GLY A 131 -0.73 0.02 18.84
CA GLY A 131 -0.62 -1.04 17.83
C GLY A 131 0.53 -2.02 18.12
N PRO A 132 0.73 -3.03 17.27
CA PRO A 132 1.82 -3.97 17.41
C PRO A 132 3.17 -3.24 17.22
N PRO A 133 4.25 -3.79 17.80
CA PRO A 133 5.59 -3.28 17.59
C PRO A 133 5.95 -3.30 16.11
N HIS A 134 6.71 -2.30 15.66
CA HIS A 134 7.29 -2.35 14.32
C HIS A 134 8.35 -3.44 14.20
N ARG A 135 8.58 -3.91 12.97
CA ARG A 135 9.61 -4.90 12.62
C ARG A 135 10.84 -4.16 12.06
N SER A 136 11.45 -3.36 12.94
CA SER A 136 12.64 -2.54 12.62
C SER A 136 13.96 -3.30 12.76
N SER A 137 13.94 -4.47 13.39
CA SER A 137 15.11 -5.34 13.63
C SER A 137 14.75 -6.79 13.33
N TYR A 138 15.63 -7.51 12.63
CA TYR A 138 15.68 -8.97 12.63
C TYR A 138 16.95 -9.38 13.39
N ASP A 139 16.92 -10.48 14.13
CA ASP A 139 18.08 -10.95 14.90
C ASP A 139 19.34 -11.00 14.02
N GLY A 140 20.26 -10.07 14.30
CA GLY A 140 21.55 -9.92 13.60
C GLY A 140 21.64 -8.87 12.48
N PHE A 141 20.60 -8.07 12.19
CA PHE A 141 20.67 -7.00 11.19
C PHE A 141 20.69 -5.58 11.80
N ASP A 142 21.32 -4.66 11.07
CA ASP A 142 21.42 -3.24 11.38
C ASP A 142 20.03 -2.57 11.29
N TYR A 143 19.71 -1.62 12.19
CA TYR A 143 18.35 -1.06 12.31
C TYR A 143 17.72 -0.58 11.00
N ARG A 144 16.49 -1.02 10.73
CA ARG A 144 15.70 -0.71 9.52
C ARG A 144 14.50 0.14 9.87
N ALA A 145 14.60 1.44 9.56
CA ALA A 145 13.48 2.35 9.72
C ALA A 145 12.27 1.93 8.87
N THR A 146 11.07 2.16 9.42
CA THR A 146 9.76 1.81 8.86
C THR A 146 8.84 3.02 8.72
N GLY A 147 9.26 4.19 9.20
CA GLY A 147 8.39 5.35 9.41
C GLY A 147 7.21 4.97 10.32
N VAL A 148 6.04 5.53 10.04
CA VAL A 148 4.79 5.23 10.76
C VAL A 148 4.24 3.81 10.52
N PHE A 149 4.89 2.99 9.69
CA PHE A 149 4.40 1.68 9.32
C PHE A 149 5.04 0.58 10.17
N ALA A 150 4.38 -0.58 10.22
CA ALA A 150 4.89 -1.74 10.96
C ALA A 150 6.09 -2.43 10.28
N GLU A 151 6.30 -2.24 8.96
CA GLU A 151 7.38 -2.90 8.24
C GLU A 151 8.07 -1.97 7.22
N PRO A 152 9.38 -2.16 6.96
CA PRO A 152 10.09 -1.41 5.91
C PRO A 152 9.51 -1.63 4.51
N SER A 153 8.95 -2.82 4.28
CA SER A 153 8.31 -3.19 3.01
C SER A 153 6.98 -2.46 2.80
N ILE A 154 6.21 -2.26 3.88
CA ILE A 154 4.95 -1.51 3.88
C ILE A 154 5.21 -0.01 3.67
N PHE A 155 6.25 0.54 4.29
CA PHE A 155 6.70 1.90 3.98
C PHE A 155 6.98 2.07 2.48
N SER A 156 7.77 1.14 1.93
CA SER A 156 8.20 1.20 0.54
C SER A 156 7.05 1.15 -0.45
N ILE A 157 6.00 0.37 -0.16
CA ILE A 157 4.86 0.30 -1.06
C ILE A 157 3.97 1.55 -1.02
N HIS A 158 3.77 2.15 0.15
CA HIS A 158 3.03 3.41 0.24
C HIS A 158 3.80 4.53 -0.47
N MET A 159 5.12 4.59 -0.26
CA MET A 159 5.99 5.56 -0.92
C MET A 159 6.02 5.41 -2.44
N VAL A 160 6.19 4.18 -2.98
CA VAL A 160 6.19 3.99 -4.44
C VAL A 160 4.83 4.34 -5.05
N THR A 161 3.73 4.03 -4.35
CA THR A 161 2.38 4.39 -4.80
C THR A 161 2.22 5.91 -4.90
N LEU A 162 2.64 6.65 -3.88
CA LEU A 162 2.62 8.12 -3.90
C LEU A 162 3.52 8.70 -4.99
N LEU A 163 4.71 8.13 -5.22
CA LEU A 163 5.62 8.56 -6.29
C LEU A 163 5.04 8.33 -7.68
N VAL A 164 4.37 7.19 -7.91
CA VAL A 164 3.66 6.88 -9.15
C VAL A 164 2.53 7.89 -9.38
N MET A 165 1.70 8.15 -8.36
CA MET A 165 0.65 9.16 -8.43
C MET A 165 1.20 10.55 -8.76
N ARG A 166 2.29 10.95 -8.08
CA ARG A 166 2.96 12.22 -8.31
C ARG A 166 3.46 12.35 -9.74
N TYR A 167 4.12 11.31 -10.26
CA TYR A 167 4.65 11.30 -11.62
C TYR A 167 3.53 11.38 -12.67
N ILE A 168 2.39 10.72 -12.44
CA ILE A 168 1.22 10.80 -13.33
C ILE A 168 0.69 12.26 -13.43
N VAL A 169 0.70 13.01 -12.33
CA VAL A 169 0.23 14.40 -12.30
C VAL A 169 1.28 15.37 -12.87
N ALA A 170 2.54 15.27 -12.43
CA ALA A 170 3.59 16.23 -12.76
C ALA A 170 4.36 15.91 -14.05
N ASN A 171 4.30 14.66 -14.52
CA ASN A 171 5.07 14.12 -15.66
C ASN A 171 6.60 14.34 -15.56
N ASN A 172 7.11 14.52 -14.33
CA ASN A 172 8.54 14.67 -14.06
C ASN A 172 8.88 14.20 -12.63
N ASN A 173 10.17 13.89 -12.43
CA ASN A 173 10.73 13.60 -11.11
C ASN A 173 11.27 14.89 -10.50
N SER A 174 10.85 15.21 -9.27
CA SER A 174 11.39 16.35 -8.52
C SER A 174 12.46 15.90 -7.53
N LEU A 175 13.15 16.87 -6.91
CA LEU A 175 14.05 16.60 -5.78
C LEU A 175 13.34 15.80 -4.67
N LEU A 176 12.08 16.11 -4.39
CA LEU A 176 11.27 15.37 -3.42
C LEU A 176 11.13 13.88 -3.80
N SER A 177 10.97 13.58 -5.10
CA SER A 177 10.93 12.19 -5.58
C SER A 177 12.25 11.47 -5.33
N TYR A 178 13.39 12.12 -5.54
CA TYR A 178 14.70 11.51 -5.29
C TYR A 178 14.97 11.29 -3.80
N ILE A 179 14.58 12.23 -2.93
CA ILE A 179 14.69 12.06 -1.47
C ILE A 179 13.83 10.87 -0.99
N ALA A 180 12.61 10.75 -1.53
CA ALA A 180 11.73 9.61 -1.24
C ALA A 180 12.35 8.26 -1.66
N LEU A 181 12.91 8.19 -2.87
CA LEU A 181 13.60 6.99 -3.37
C LEU A 181 14.82 6.64 -2.50
N MET A 182 15.56 7.64 -2.03
CA MET A 182 16.67 7.42 -1.10
C MET A 182 16.19 6.84 0.24
N CYS A 183 15.11 7.38 0.82
CA CYS A 183 14.51 6.82 2.04
C CYS A 183 14.06 5.37 1.82
N MET A 184 13.49 5.05 0.65
CA MET A 184 13.15 3.68 0.29
C MET A 184 14.37 2.76 0.29
N VAL A 185 15.50 3.17 -0.28
CA VAL A 185 16.75 2.38 -0.23
C VAL A 185 17.24 2.21 1.21
N LEU A 186 17.24 3.28 2.01
CA LEU A 186 17.66 3.26 3.42
C LEU A 186 16.79 2.37 4.31
N SER A 187 15.54 2.06 3.91
CA SER A 187 14.69 1.09 4.63
C SER A 187 15.25 -0.35 4.61
N GLY A 188 16.24 -0.63 3.76
CA GLY A 188 16.90 -1.93 3.66
C GLY A 188 15.97 -3.06 3.18
N SER A 189 14.82 -2.73 2.57
CA SER A 189 13.91 -3.74 2.02
C SER A 189 14.34 -4.20 0.64
N THR A 190 14.46 -5.51 0.41
CA THR A 190 14.69 -6.05 -0.95
C THR A 190 13.62 -5.58 -1.93
N PHE A 191 12.37 -5.47 -1.48
CA PHE A 191 11.26 -4.91 -2.27
C PHE A 191 11.51 -3.45 -2.67
N SER A 192 12.08 -2.63 -1.76
CA SER A 192 12.33 -1.22 -2.04
C SER A 192 13.39 -1.04 -3.13
N VAL A 193 14.46 -1.84 -3.10
CA VAL A 193 15.53 -1.81 -4.11
C VAL A 193 14.96 -2.12 -5.50
N ILE A 194 14.17 -3.18 -5.62
CA ILE A 194 13.51 -3.56 -6.88
C ILE A 194 12.59 -2.44 -7.36
N CYS A 195 11.75 -1.89 -6.49
CA CYS A 195 10.83 -0.81 -6.85
C CYS A 195 11.56 0.47 -7.26
N VAL A 196 12.66 0.85 -6.60
CA VAL A 196 13.46 2.02 -6.95
C VAL A 196 14.08 1.85 -8.34
N MET A 197 14.66 0.68 -8.64
CA MET A 197 15.22 0.38 -9.96
C MET A 197 14.14 0.46 -11.06
N LEU A 198 13.01 -0.23 -10.86
CA LEU A 198 11.91 -0.22 -11.82
C LEU A 198 11.32 1.18 -12.01
N PHE A 199 11.11 1.93 -10.92
CA PHE A 199 10.62 3.31 -11.00
C PHE A 199 11.58 4.19 -11.80
N PHE A 200 12.89 4.07 -11.59
CA PHE A 200 13.89 4.85 -12.31
C PHE A 200 13.89 4.53 -13.81
N ILE A 201 13.90 3.24 -14.18
CA ILE A 201 13.78 2.80 -15.58
C ILE A 201 12.50 3.36 -16.22
N LEU A 202 11.39 3.31 -15.49
CA LEU A 202 10.07 3.73 -15.97
C LEU A 202 9.84 5.24 -15.93
N THR A 203 10.71 6.07 -15.33
CA THR A 203 10.48 7.53 -15.24
C THR A 203 11.61 8.40 -15.78
N CYS A 204 12.85 7.91 -15.75
CA CYS A 204 14.02 8.64 -16.26
C CYS A 204 14.24 8.34 -17.74
N ARG A 205 14.66 9.35 -18.52
CA ARG A 205 15.19 9.09 -19.86
C ARG A 205 16.56 8.45 -19.69
N LEU A 206 16.74 7.25 -20.24
CA LEU A 206 18.01 6.54 -20.24
C LEU A 206 18.99 7.31 -21.13
N THR A 207 19.76 8.20 -20.52
CA THR A 207 20.94 8.81 -21.12
C THR A 207 22.18 8.16 -20.53
N LEU A 208 23.31 8.21 -21.24
CA LEU A 208 24.57 7.63 -20.76
C LEU A 208 24.94 8.15 -19.35
N LYS A 209 24.68 9.44 -19.07
CA LYS A 209 24.87 10.04 -17.75
C LYS A 209 24.06 9.32 -16.67
N TRP A 210 22.77 9.09 -16.89
CA TRP A 210 21.91 8.42 -15.90
C TRP A 210 22.22 6.93 -15.74
N ILE A 211 22.65 6.28 -16.82
CA ILE A 211 23.13 4.89 -16.78
C ILE A 211 24.40 4.81 -15.93
N ALA A 212 25.36 5.70 -16.18
CA ALA A 212 26.61 5.75 -15.42
C ALA A 212 26.38 6.06 -13.93
N THR A 213 25.55 7.06 -13.60
CA THR A 213 25.23 7.35 -12.19
C THR A 213 24.46 6.20 -11.53
N GLY A 214 23.58 5.52 -12.26
CA GLY A 214 22.89 4.32 -11.80
C GLY A 214 23.85 3.20 -11.46
N LEU A 215 24.81 2.90 -12.34
CA LEU A 215 25.84 1.88 -12.11
C LEU A 215 26.72 2.23 -10.90
N ILE A 216 27.17 3.48 -10.79
CA ILE A 216 27.94 3.95 -9.63
C ILE A 216 27.13 3.78 -8.34
N SER A 217 25.86 4.18 -8.33
CA SER A 217 24.98 4.02 -7.17
C SER A 217 24.76 2.55 -6.81
N LEU A 218 24.64 1.66 -7.80
CA LEU A 218 24.49 0.23 -7.59
C LEU A 218 25.77 -0.36 -6.98
N VAL A 219 26.95 0.05 -7.45
CA VAL A 219 28.24 -0.35 -6.84
C VAL A 219 28.33 0.14 -5.40
N LEU A 220 27.97 1.40 -5.12
CA LEU A 220 28.01 1.95 -3.76
C LEU A 220 27.05 1.25 -2.79
N VAL A 221 25.87 0.85 -3.26
CA VAL A 221 24.85 0.16 -2.46
C VAL A 221 25.04 -1.38 -2.48
N SER A 222 25.91 -1.89 -3.37
CA SER A 222 26.13 -3.33 -3.54
C SER A 222 26.56 -4.07 -2.27
N PRO A 223 27.38 -3.52 -1.34
CA PRO A 223 27.73 -4.24 -0.12
C PRO A 223 26.50 -4.47 0.78
N ILE A 224 25.63 -3.46 0.89
CA ILE A 224 24.38 -3.54 1.66
C ILE A 224 23.44 -4.56 1.03
N ILE A 225 23.31 -4.55 -0.31
CA ILE A 225 22.48 -5.52 -1.04
C ILE A 225 23.04 -6.93 -0.87
N TYR A 226 24.35 -7.10 -1.05
CA TYR A 226 25.02 -8.40 -0.93
C TYR A 226 24.83 -9.00 0.46
N GLN A 227 25.07 -8.22 1.52
CA GLN A 227 24.88 -8.69 2.89
C GLN A 227 23.42 -9.09 3.17
N ASN A 228 22.45 -8.30 2.69
CA ASN A 228 21.03 -8.64 2.78
C ASN A 228 20.69 -9.94 2.05
N ILE A 229 21.23 -10.14 0.85
CA ILE A 229 20.99 -11.36 0.06
C ILE A 229 21.60 -12.57 0.77
N MET A 230 22.86 -12.48 1.18
CA MET A 230 23.56 -13.60 1.83
C MET A 230 22.87 -14.03 3.13
N TRP A 231 22.44 -13.07 3.94
CA TRP A 231 21.67 -13.34 5.16
C TRP A 231 20.32 -13.98 4.83
N ARG A 232 19.61 -13.48 3.81
CA ARG A 232 18.34 -14.08 3.42
C ARG A 232 18.53 -15.51 2.89
N MET A 233 19.60 -15.78 2.16
CA MET A 233 19.93 -17.14 1.71
C MET A 233 20.20 -18.08 2.89
N SER A 234 20.88 -17.62 3.95
CA SER A 234 21.08 -18.46 5.14
C SER A 234 19.76 -18.79 5.84
N TYR A 235 18.85 -17.81 5.98
CA TYR A 235 17.52 -18.03 6.57
C TYR A 235 16.62 -18.93 5.73
N ILE A 236 16.70 -18.83 4.40
CA ILE A 236 15.98 -19.75 3.50
C ILE A 236 16.52 -21.18 3.69
N SER A 237 17.84 -21.34 3.77
CA SER A 237 18.47 -22.66 3.94
C SER A 237 18.16 -23.32 5.30
N SER A 238 17.98 -22.54 6.36
CA SER A 238 17.58 -23.03 7.68
C SER A 238 16.07 -23.17 7.85
N GLY A 239 15.26 -22.84 6.84
CA GLY A 239 13.80 -22.84 6.92
C GLY A 239 13.21 -21.72 7.79
N SER A 240 14.05 -20.85 8.37
CA SER A 240 13.63 -19.76 9.27
C SER A 240 13.30 -18.45 8.53
N ASP A 241 13.37 -18.41 7.21
CA ASP A 241 12.92 -17.25 6.42
C ASP A 241 11.39 -17.14 6.42
N GLY A 242 10.86 -16.43 7.43
CA GLY A 242 9.43 -16.12 7.57
C GLY A 242 8.84 -15.24 6.46
N SER A 243 9.57 -14.98 5.38
CA SER A 243 9.11 -14.22 4.22
C SER A 243 8.96 -15.09 2.97
N THR A 244 9.98 -15.86 2.56
CA THR A 244 9.89 -16.70 1.36
C THR A 244 9.28 -18.06 1.67
N SER A 245 9.74 -18.72 2.74
CA SER A 245 9.26 -20.05 3.13
C SER A 245 7.76 -20.03 3.44
N TYR A 246 7.30 -19.00 4.16
CA TYR A 246 5.88 -18.80 4.47
C TYR A 246 5.02 -18.56 3.22
N LYS A 247 5.52 -17.86 2.20
CA LYS A 247 4.80 -17.69 0.93
C LYS A 247 4.66 -19.01 0.17
N LEU A 248 5.72 -19.81 0.15
CA LEU A 248 5.70 -21.12 -0.51
C LEU A 248 4.76 -22.09 0.22
N GLU A 249 4.78 -22.09 1.55
CA GLU A 249 3.89 -22.93 2.37
C GLU A 249 2.43 -22.50 2.23
N LEU A 250 2.16 -21.18 2.21
CA LEU A 250 0.83 -20.66 1.95
C LEU A 250 0.32 -21.06 0.55
N MET A 251 1.17 -20.99 -0.48
CA MET A 251 0.83 -21.46 -1.82
C MET A 251 0.57 -22.97 -1.85
N LYS A 252 1.38 -23.76 -1.14
CA LYS A 252 1.18 -25.21 -1.02
C LYS A 252 -0.18 -25.51 -0.38
N SER A 253 -0.49 -24.86 0.74
CA SER A 253 -1.77 -25.02 1.44
C SER A 253 -2.97 -24.67 0.54
N PHE A 254 -2.82 -23.67 -0.34
CA PHE A 254 -3.84 -23.29 -1.32
C PHE A 254 -4.10 -24.39 -2.36
N PHE A 255 -3.07 -25.09 -2.84
CA PHE A 255 -3.23 -26.15 -3.85
C PHE A 255 -3.57 -27.52 -3.26
N ASP A 256 -3.16 -27.80 -2.02
CA ASP A 256 -3.36 -29.11 -1.38
C ASP A 256 -4.81 -29.34 -0.91
N SER A 257 -5.60 -28.27 -0.72
CA SER A 257 -6.99 -28.35 -0.26
C SER A 257 -7.96 -27.88 -1.35
N PRO A 258 -8.80 -28.76 -1.93
CA PRO A 258 -9.81 -28.37 -2.91
C PRO A 258 -10.81 -27.34 -2.36
N LEU A 259 -11.09 -27.38 -1.05
CA LEU A 259 -11.93 -26.37 -0.40
C LEU A 259 -11.25 -25.00 -0.47
N VAL A 260 -10.04 -24.90 0.08
CA VAL A 260 -9.27 -23.65 0.12
C VAL A 260 -8.98 -23.12 -1.28
N PHE A 261 -8.67 -23.99 -2.24
CA PHE A 261 -8.48 -23.59 -3.63
C PHE A 261 -9.72 -22.85 -4.17
N ASN A 262 -10.92 -23.34 -3.89
CA ASN A 262 -12.16 -22.77 -4.41
C ASN A 262 -12.62 -21.51 -3.67
N ILE A 263 -12.58 -21.51 -2.34
CA ILE A 263 -13.15 -20.42 -1.51
C ILE A 263 -12.10 -19.50 -0.87
N GLY A 264 -10.82 -19.83 -1.01
CA GLY A 264 -9.69 -19.10 -0.45
C GLY A 264 -9.41 -19.48 1.00
N HIS A 265 -8.30 -18.96 1.50
CA HIS A 265 -8.00 -19.01 2.93
C HIS A 265 -8.88 -18.05 3.74
N GLY A 266 -9.59 -17.12 3.10
CA GLY A 266 -10.22 -16.00 3.76
C GLY A 266 -9.18 -15.05 4.37
N MET A 267 -9.63 -14.12 5.20
CA MET A 267 -8.74 -13.21 5.94
C MET A 267 -8.26 -13.83 7.26
N VAL A 268 -7.98 -15.13 7.22
CA VAL A 268 -7.67 -15.99 8.37
C VAL A 268 -6.18 -15.83 8.74
N GLY A 269 -5.80 -14.62 9.14
CA GLY A 269 -4.39 -14.22 9.26
C GLY A 269 -3.82 -14.17 10.67
N TYR A 270 -4.67 -14.01 11.69
CA TYR A 270 -4.22 -13.56 13.01
C TYR A 270 -5.04 -14.10 14.19
N TYR A 271 -5.72 -15.24 14.07
CA TYR A 271 -6.33 -15.87 15.25
C TYR A 271 -5.26 -16.59 16.09
N ASP A 272 -5.52 -16.75 17.38
CA ASP A 272 -4.55 -17.37 18.27
C ASP A 272 -4.35 -18.85 17.86
N ASN A 273 -3.09 -19.28 17.71
CA ASN A 273 -2.64 -20.57 17.13
C ASN A 273 -2.77 -20.71 15.59
N ALA A 274 -3.00 -19.63 14.84
CA ALA A 274 -2.87 -19.67 13.39
C ALA A 274 -1.44 -20.06 12.98
N PRO A 275 -1.27 -20.96 11.98
CA PRO A 275 0.04 -21.22 11.39
C PRO A 275 0.74 -19.94 10.94
N ASP A 276 2.04 -19.82 11.24
CA ASP A 276 2.81 -18.59 10.99
C ASP A 276 2.84 -18.17 9.51
N TYR A 277 2.69 -19.13 8.58
CA TYR A 277 2.64 -18.84 7.15
C TYR A 277 1.47 -17.96 6.73
N PHE A 278 0.39 -17.88 7.54
CA PHE A 278 -0.74 -16.99 7.27
C PHE A 278 -0.39 -15.51 7.35
N GLN A 279 0.73 -15.13 7.99
CA GLN A 279 1.25 -13.77 7.94
C GLN A 279 1.56 -13.33 6.49
N SER A 280 1.85 -14.29 5.60
CA SER A 280 2.13 -14.02 4.18
C SER A 280 0.90 -13.76 3.32
N LEU A 281 -0.33 -13.93 3.84
CA LEU A 281 -1.57 -13.59 3.11
C LEU A 281 -1.57 -12.16 2.57
N PHE A 282 -0.97 -11.26 3.34
CA PHE A 282 -0.89 -9.82 3.07
C PHE A 282 0.42 -9.40 2.37
N ASP A 283 1.29 -10.36 2.04
CA ASP A 283 2.63 -10.14 1.47
C ASP A 283 2.78 -10.78 0.07
N MET A 284 1.67 -10.92 -0.67
CA MET A 284 1.66 -11.39 -2.06
C MET A 284 1.37 -10.23 -3.03
N THR A 285 1.55 -10.49 -4.34
CA THR A 285 1.14 -9.53 -5.38
C THR A 285 -0.37 -9.34 -5.35
N LEU A 286 -0.88 -8.25 -5.96
CA LEU A 286 -2.32 -8.03 -6.10
C LEU A 286 -3.05 -9.29 -6.55
N PHE A 287 -2.61 -9.88 -7.66
CA PHE A 287 -3.22 -11.08 -8.21
C PHE A 287 -3.02 -12.31 -7.32
N GLY A 288 -1.84 -12.49 -6.73
CA GLY A 288 -1.57 -13.58 -5.80
C GLY A 288 -2.50 -13.53 -4.58
N SER A 289 -2.63 -12.37 -3.94
CA SER A 289 -3.54 -12.18 -2.80
C SER A 289 -5.00 -12.37 -3.20
N ASN A 290 -5.41 -11.99 -4.42
CA ASN A 290 -6.77 -12.25 -4.91
C ASN A 290 -7.13 -13.73 -4.84
N PHE A 291 -6.26 -14.59 -5.38
CA PHE A 291 -6.48 -16.03 -5.39
C PHE A 291 -6.37 -16.63 -3.98
N ILE A 292 -5.30 -16.31 -3.27
CA ILE A 292 -5.00 -16.95 -1.98
C ILE A 292 -6.05 -16.56 -0.92
N VAL A 293 -6.48 -15.29 -0.89
CA VAL A 293 -7.44 -14.81 0.11
C VAL A 293 -8.88 -15.18 -0.27
N PHE A 294 -9.28 -15.00 -1.53
CA PHE A 294 -10.68 -15.13 -1.95
C PHE A 294 -11.01 -16.42 -2.72
N GLY A 295 -10.01 -17.25 -3.01
CA GLY A 295 -10.18 -18.48 -3.77
C GLY A 295 -10.15 -18.25 -5.27
N PHE A 296 -10.16 -19.35 -6.01
CA PHE A 296 -10.10 -19.36 -7.46
C PHE A 296 -11.26 -18.57 -8.09
N TRP A 297 -12.50 -18.79 -7.65
CA TRP A 297 -13.68 -18.20 -8.28
C TRP A 297 -13.75 -16.69 -8.06
N LEU A 298 -13.81 -16.25 -6.80
CA LEU A 298 -13.92 -14.83 -6.47
C LEU A 298 -12.62 -14.09 -6.80
N GLY A 299 -11.46 -14.70 -6.56
CA GLY A 299 -10.16 -14.15 -6.95
C GLY A 299 -10.02 -13.94 -8.46
N SER A 300 -10.56 -14.85 -9.29
CA SER A 300 -10.63 -14.65 -10.75
C SER A 300 -11.52 -13.47 -11.12
N ILE A 301 -12.72 -13.37 -10.54
CA ILE A 301 -13.65 -12.27 -10.81
C ILE A 301 -13.01 -10.94 -10.44
N LEU A 302 -12.36 -10.84 -9.28
CA LEU A 302 -11.68 -9.62 -8.83
C LEU A 302 -10.49 -9.26 -9.74
N SER A 303 -9.68 -10.26 -10.12
CA SER A 303 -8.52 -10.07 -10.99
C SER A 303 -8.93 -9.62 -12.40
N VAL A 304 -9.94 -10.26 -12.98
CA VAL A 304 -10.50 -9.89 -14.28
C VAL A 304 -11.15 -8.52 -14.22
N SER A 305 -11.94 -8.22 -13.18
CA SER A 305 -12.55 -6.90 -12.99
C SER A 305 -11.51 -5.79 -12.93
N TRP A 306 -10.43 -6.02 -12.18
CA TRP A 306 -9.31 -5.09 -12.09
C TRP A 306 -8.61 -4.92 -13.44
N LEU A 307 -8.32 -6.01 -14.16
CA LEU A 307 -7.73 -5.97 -15.49
C LEU A 307 -8.61 -5.24 -16.50
N VAL A 308 -9.92 -5.48 -16.50
CA VAL A 308 -10.87 -4.79 -17.38
C VAL A 308 -10.89 -3.29 -17.09
N LEU A 309 -10.91 -2.89 -15.80
CA LEU A 309 -10.80 -1.48 -15.42
C LEU A 309 -9.48 -0.89 -15.90
N PHE A 310 -8.36 -1.57 -15.63
CA PHE A 310 -7.03 -1.14 -16.03
C PHE A 310 -6.89 -0.98 -17.55
N LEU A 311 -7.41 -1.94 -18.32
CA LEU A 311 -7.41 -1.92 -19.79
C LEU A 311 -8.36 -0.87 -20.37
N LYS A 312 -9.47 -0.53 -19.72
CA LYS A 312 -10.28 0.64 -20.12
C LYS A 312 -9.48 1.95 -20.06
N TYR A 313 -8.41 1.98 -19.28
CA TYR A 313 -7.48 3.10 -19.17
C TYR A 313 -6.22 2.96 -20.06
N SER A 314 -6.17 1.97 -20.98
CA SER A 314 -5.06 1.68 -21.92
C SER A 314 -4.72 2.77 -22.95
N ARG A 315 -5.33 3.96 -22.89
CA ARG A 315 -4.92 5.11 -23.71
C ARG A 315 -3.57 5.71 -23.27
N PHE A 316 -2.94 5.12 -22.26
CA PHE A 316 -1.61 5.48 -21.79
C PHE A 316 -0.52 4.74 -22.57
N SER A 317 0.68 5.31 -22.64
CA SER A 317 1.83 4.61 -23.20
C SER A 317 2.15 3.36 -22.37
N LEU A 318 2.70 2.32 -23.00
CA LEU A 318 3.12 1.07 -22.31
C LEU A 318 3.97 1.37 -21.06
N ARG A 319 4.88 2.35 -21.17
CA ARG A 319 5.70 2.83 -20.06
C ARG A 319 4.87 3.31 -18.86
N LEU A 320 3.83 4.10 -19.10
CA LEU A 320 2.94 4.61 -18.06
C LEU A 320 2.03 3.51 -17.51
N MET A 321 1.61 2.55 -18.35
CA MET A 321 0.89 1.36 -17.89
C MET A 321 1.76 0.54 -16.92
N LEU A 322 3.00 0.22 -17.30
CA LEU A 322 3.95 -0.49 -16.43
C LEU A 322 4.22 0.27 -15.13
N LEU A 323 4.31 1.61 -15.18
CA LEU A 323 4.45 2.44 -13.99
C LEU A 323 3.23 2.32 -13.07
N CYS A 324 2.01 2.22 -13.62
CA CYS A 324 0.80 2.02 -12.84
C CYS A 324 0.67 0.60 -12.27
N LEU A 325 1.35 -0.39 -12.84
CA LEU A 325 1.43 -1.75 -12.30
C LEU A 325 2.43 -1.87 -11.14
N LEU A 326 3.37 -0.93 -11.02
CA LEU A 326 4.45 -1.02 -10.04
C LEU A 326 3.94 -1.13 -8.58
N PRO A 327 2.94 -0.35 -8.12
CA PRO A 327 2.34 -0.54 -6.80
C PRO A 327 1.73 -1.93 -6.60
N CYS A 328 1.11 -2.51 -7.64
CA CYS A 328 0.41 -3.80 -7.58
C CYS A 328 1.33 -5.00 -7.33
N LEU A 329 2.65 -4.82 -7.33
CA LEU A 329 3.60 -5.84 -6.91
C LEU A 329 3.38 -6.30 -5.47
N LYS A 330 2.80 -5.46 -4.61
CA LYS A 330 2.45 -5.83 -3.23
C LYS A 330 1.20 -5.09 -2.69
N LEU A 331 0.62 -4.16 -3.45
CA LEU A 331 -0.49 -3.32 -2.99
C LEU A 331 -1.76 -4.06 -3.32
N THR A 332 -2.45 -4.51 -2.28
CA THR A 332 -3.64 -5.35 -2.37
C THR A 332 -4.87 -4.59 -1.87
N PHE A 333 -6.07 -5.09 -2.19
CA PHE A 333 -7.38 -4.59 -1.72
C PHE A 333 -7.50 -4.45 -0.20
N LEU A 334 -6.59 -5.09 0.53
CA LEU A 334 -6.53 -5.12 1.98
C LEU A 334 -5.98 -3.81 2.56
N PHE A 335 -5.24 -3.03 1.75
CA PHE A 335 -4.71 -1.74 2.16
C PHE A 335 -5.67 -0.60 1.77
N PRO A 336 -6.00 0.34 2.68
CA PRO A 336 -6.77 1.54 2.31
C PRO A 336 -6.12 2.33 1.16
N MET A 337 -4.79 2.33 1.10
CA MET A 337 -4.02 2.95 0.02
C MET A 337 -4.36 2.37 -1.37
N PHE A 338 -4.73 1.09 -1.46
CA PHE A 338 -5.15 0.49 -2.73
C PHE A 338 -6.42 1.15 -3.27
N TRP A 339 -7.44 1.31 -2.42
CA TRP A 339 -8.69 1.93 -2.82
C TRP A 339 -8.47 3.39 -3.22
N LEU A 340 -7.65 4.12 -2.47
CA LEU A 340 -7.31 5.49 -2.78
C LEU A 340 -6.54 5.61 -4.11
N TYR A 341 -5.62 4.67 -4.36
CA TYR A 341 -4.87 4.58 -5.60
C TYR A 341 -5.75 4.23 -6.82
N LEU A 342 -6.55 3.17 -6.71
CA LEU A 342 -7.49 2.73 -7.76
C LEU A 342 -8.40 3.88 -8.17
N VAL A 343 -8.91 4.58 -7.18
CA VAL A 343 -9.84 5.64 -7.41
C VAL A 343 -9.14 6.88 -8.00
N PHE A 344 -7.92 7.23 -7.55
CA PHE A 344 -7.09 8.22 -8.23
C PHE A 344 -6.88 7.92 -9.71
N LEU A 345 -6.54 6.67 -10.06
CA LEU A 345 -6.39 6.26 -11.45
C LEU A 345 -7.70 6.43 -12.24
N ALA A 346 -8.83 6.04 -11.64
CA ALA A 346 -10.14 6.14 -12.27
C ALA A 346 -10.51 7.58 -12.64
N GLY A 347 -10.38 8.55 -11.72
CA GLY A 347 -10.73 9.94 -12.08
C GLY A 347 -9.62 10.70 -12.81
N TYR A 348 -8.34 10.34 -12.68
CA TYR A 348 -7.32 10.90 -13.60
C TYR A 348 -7.59 10.49 -15.05
N ALA A 349 -7.94 9.22 -15.27
CA ALA A 349 -8.32 8.74 -16.60
C ALA A 349 -9.66 9.33 -17.08
N GLY A 350 -10.63 9.51 -16.17
CA GLY A 350 -11.90 10.20 -16.44
C GLY A 350 -11.71 11.63 -16.95
N ILE A 351 -10.87 12.43 -16.29
CA ILE A 351 -10.58 13.82 -16.68
C ILE A 351 -9.92 13.91 -18.06
N LYS A 352 -9.02 12.96 -18.39
CA LYS A 352 -8.42 12.91 -19.74
C LYS A 352 -9.48 12.58 -20.79
N ASN A 353 -10.35 11.61 -20.54
CA ASN A 353 -11.42 11.27 -21.48
C ASN A 353 -12.38 12.44 -21.74
N GLU A 354 -12.76 13.22 -20.71
CA GLU A 354 -13.59 14.43 -20.87
C GLU A 354 -12.94 15.49 -21.78
N LYS A 355 -11.63 15.74 -21.62
CA LYS A 355 -10.86 16.67 -22.46
C LYS A 355 -10.77 16.21 -23.92
N TYR A 356 -10.79 14.90 -24.18
CA TYR A 356 -10.83 14.37 -25.55
C TYR A 356 -12.23 14.49 -26.16
N THR A 357 -13.29 14.11 -25.44
CA THR A 357 -14.68 14.23 -25.95
C THR A 357 -15.08 15.67 -26.24
N THR A 358 -14.70 16.63 -25.40
CA THR A 358 -14.97 18.06 -25.63
C THR A 358 -14.19 18.66 -26.81
N ARG A 359 -13.09 18.03 -27.22
CA ARG A 359 -12.29 18.44 -28.38
C ARG A 359 -12.88 17.92 -29.71
N TYR A 360 -13.60 16.81 -29.67
CA TYR A 360 -14.27 16.22 -30.84
C TYR A 360 -15.77 16.55 -30.94
N SER A 361 -16.38 17.11 -29.89
CA SER A 361 -17.75 17.63 -29.93
C SER A 361 -17.82 19.10 -30.39
N LYS A 362 -16.70 19.67 -30.85
CA LYS A 362 -16.57 21.03 -31.40
C LYS A 362 -16.09 21.05 -32.86
N ILE A 363 -16.11 19.88 -33.50
CA ILE A 363 -16.03 19.72 -34.95
C ILE A 363 -17.42 19.31 -35.38
#